data_AF-A0A2D6P8L6-F1
#
_entry.id   AF-A0A2D6P8L6-F1
#
_cell.length_a   1.000
_cell.length_b   1.000
_cell.length_c   1.000
_cell.angle_alpha   90.00
_cell.angle_beta   90.00
_cell.angle_gamma   90.00
#
_symmetry.space_group_name_H-M   'P 1'
#
loop_
_entity.id
_entity.type
_entity.pdbx_description
1 polymer ?
#
loop_
_entity_poly.entity_id
_entity_poly.type
_entity_poly.pdbx_seq_one_letter_code
_entity_poly.pdbx_strand_id
1 'polypeptide(L)'
;MTEPSLRIKVTDFLATDFEQEVFQELMKIKQMDYLSGVPFPLYFWYDRETEMVDLKTLEPFIKYWKTNGQFNTKIIIIPELTDDQNHFITYDIRPRGVKPANKDYMENFRFAYEYDNPRDIINGLKHFIKTYEFVNKDELNPEPIRKQKRND
;
A
#
# COMPACT_ATOMS: atom_id res chain seq x y z
N MET A 1 -13.04 8.01 -9.34
CA MET A 1 -12.09 7.57 -8.30
C MET A 1 -11.15 6.52 -8.88
N THR A 2 -9.85 6.77 -8.73
CA THR A 2 -8.78 5.84 -9.09
C THR A 2 -8.86 4.59 -8.19
N GLU A 3 -8.76 3.39 -8.78
CA GLU A 3 -8.63 2.15 -8.01
C GLU A 3 -7.26 2.12 -7.31
N PRO A 4 -7.22 2.10 -5.97
CA PRO A 4 -5.96 2.08 -5.25
C PRO A 4 -5.41 0.66 -5.16
N SER A 5 -4.08 0.55 -5.16
CA SER A 5 -3.35 -0.62 -4.70
C SER A 5 -2.19 -0.17 -3.83
N LEU A 6 -1.84 -0.96 -2.82
CA LEU A 6 -0.79 -0.65 -1.87
C LEU A 6 0.15 -1.83 -1.73
N ARG A 7 1.45 -1.60 -1.91
CA ARG A 7 2.50 -2.59 -1.65
C ARG A 7 3.34 -2.20 -0.45
N ILE A 8 3.63 -3.18 0.42
CA ILE A 8 4.42 -3.01 1.64
C ILE A 8 5.31 -4.25 1.83
N LYS A 9 6.54 -4.05 2.29
CA LYS A 9 7.42 -5.14 2.74
C LYS A 9 6.92 -5.68 4.08
N VAL A 10 6.52 -6.95 4.13
CA VAL A 10 5.84 -7.52 5.31
C VAL A 10 6.79 -7.85 6.45
N THR A 11 7.99 -8.31 6.12
CA THR A 11 9.05 -8.67 7.07
C THR A 11 9.55 -7.50 7.90
N ASP A 12 9.34 -6.27 7.42
CA ASP A 12 9.78 -5.07 8.12
C ASP A 12 8.90 -4.71 9.32
N PHE A 13 7.69 -5.26 9.45
CA PHE A 13 6.80 -5.00 10.58
C PHE A 13 6.15 -6.25 11.20
N LEU A 14 6.23 -7.42 10.55
CA LEU A 14 5.71 -8.66 11.11
C LEU A 14 6.55 -9.10 12.33
N ALA A 15 5.88 -9.56 13.39
CA ALA A 15 6.50 -9.96 14.66
C ALA A 15 7.32 -8.86 15.37
N THR A 16 7.08 -7.59 15.04
CA THR A 16 7.68 -6.44 15.73
C THR A 16 6.73 -5.88 16.79
N ASP A 17 7.25 -4.99 17.65
CA ASP A 17 6.46 -4.29 18.67
C ASP A 17 5.41 -3.32 18.08
N PHE A 18 5.52 -2.99 16.79
CA PHE A 18 4.62 -2.07 16.08
C PHE A 18 3.75 -2.74 15.01
N GLU A 19 3.76 -4.08 14.93
CA GLU A 19 2.90 -4.86 14.00
C GLU A 19 1.43 -4.45 14.14
N GLN A 20 0.93 -4.39 15.37
CA GLN A 20 -0.45 -4.02 15.70
C GLN A 20 -0.78 -2.57 15.30
N GLU A 21 0.19 -1.67 15.35
CA GLU A 21 -0.01 -0.28 14.94
C GLU A 21 -0.20 -0.18 13.41
N VAL A 22 0.63 -0.88 12.64
CA VAL A 22 0.49 -0.98 11.16
C VAL A 22 -0.86 -1.56 10.79
N PHE A 23 -1.30 -2.61 11.47
CA PHE A 23 -2.62 -3.20 11.25
C PHE A 23 -3.76 -2.23 11.51
N GLN A 24 -3.73 -1.52 12.64
CA GLN A 24 -4.78 -0.58 12.99
C GLN A 24 -4.87 0.54 11.95
N GLU A 25 -3.74 1.05 11.45
CA GLU A 25 -3.74 2.06 10.38
C GLU A 25 -4.30 1.50 9.07
N LEU A 26 -3.90 0.30 8.66
CA LEU A 26 -4.46 -0.36 7.46
C LEU A 26 -5.97 -0.60 7.59
N MET A 27 -6.45 -0.96 8.79
CA MET A 27 -7.89 -1.11 9.07
C MET A 27 -8.63 0.23 9.03
N LYS A 28 -8.06 1.30 9.60
CA LYS A 28 -8.62 2.65 9.53
C LYS A 28 -8.77 3.10 8.08
N ILE A 29 -7.74 2.90 7.25
CA ILE A 29 -7.77 3.21 5.82
C ILE A 29 -8.95 2.51 5.14
N LYS A 30 -9.16 1.22 5.41
CA LYS A 30 -10.25 0.44 4.82
C LYS A 30 -11.65 0.89 5.25
N GLN A 31 -11.76 1.43 6.44
CA GLN A 31 -13.03 1.90 7.02
C GLN A 31 -13.36 3.34 6.60
N MET A 32 -12.51 4.02 5.82
CA MET A 32 -12.83 5.34 5.27
C MET A 32 -14.00 5.23 4.29
N ASP A 33 -14.99 6.10 4.43
CA ASP A 33 -16.25 6.04 3.66
C ASP A 33 -16.02 5.99 2.15
N TYR A 34 -15.03 6.74 1.64
CA TYR A 34 -14.70 6.81 0.21
C TYR A 34 -13.82 5.65 -0.30
N LEU A 35 -13.30 4.81 0.59
CA LEU A 35 -12.61 3.55 0.25
C LEU A 35 -13.49 2.33 0.53
N SER A 36 -14.61 2.51 1.23
CA SER A 36 -15.58 1.46 1.50
C SER A 36 -16.14 0.90 0.20
N GLY A 37 -16.07 -0.43 0.04
CA GLY A 37 -16.53 -1.13 -1.17
C GLY A 37 -15.62 -1.00 -2.40
N VAL A 38 -14.59 -0.14 -2.37
CA VAL A 38 -13.60 -0.04 -3.45
C VAL A 38 -12.63 -1.22 -3.38
N PRO A 39 -12.39 -1.96 -4.48
CA PRO A 39 -11.32 -2.94 -4.53
C PRO A 39 -10.00 -2.26 -4.22
N PHE A 40 -9.39 -2.65 -3.11
CA PHE A 40 -8.12 -2.07 -2.68
C PHE A 40 -7.14 -3.21 -2.37
N PRO A 41 -6.45 -3.76 -3.38
CA PRO A 41 -5.53 -4.87 -3.20
C PRO A 41 -4.33 -4.46 -2.32
N LEU A 42 -3.98 -5.34 -1.39
CA LEU A 42 -2.80 -5.20 -0.54
C LEU A 42 -1.76 -6.23 -0.97
N TYR A 43 -0.62 -5.74 -1.44
CA TYR A 43 0.52 -6.55 -1.84
C TYR A 43 1.54 -6.56 -0.70
N PHE A 44 1.73 -7.73 -0.12
CA PHE A 44 2.79 -7.97 0.84
C PHE A 44 3.93 -8.69 0.16
N TRP A 45 5.14 -8.15 0.29
CA TRP A 45 6.33 -8.82 -0.25
C TRP A 45 7.39 -9.03 0.82
N TYR A 46 8.24 -10.02 0.59
CA TYR A 46 9.43 -10.32 1.37
C TYR A 46 10.49 -10.88 0.42
N ASP A 47 11.74 -10.96 0.86
CA ASP A 47 12.79 -11.62 0.11
C ASP A 47 12.96 -13.05 0.65
N ARG A 48 12.45 -14.05 -0.08
CA ARG A 48 12.52 -15.46 0.33
C ARG A 48 13.94 -16.03 0.47
N GLU A 49 14.93 -15.41 -0.17
CA GLU A 49 16.31 -15.89 -0.18
C GLU A 49 17.09 -15.35 1.04
N THR A 50 16.76 -14.13 1.48
CA THR A 50 17.45 -13.48 2.62
C THR A 50 16.62 -13.44 3.90
N GLU A 51 15.30 -13.65 3.82
CA GLU A 51 14.38 -13.50 4.93
C GLU A 51 13.62 -14.79 5.21
N MET A 52 13.67 -15.24 6.47
CA MET A 52 12.83 -16.34 6.93
C MET A 52 11.47 -15.79 7.35
N VAL A 53 10.47 -15.95 6.49
CA VAL A 53 9.07 -15.76 6.87
C VAL A 53 8.54 -17.08 7.41
N ASP A 54 8.35 -17.16 8.73
CA ASP A 54 7.63 -18.29 9.32
C ASP A 54 6.17 -18.23 8.85
N LEU A 55 5.77 -19.19 8.02
CA LEU A 55 4.39 -19.33 7.57
C LEU A 55 3.43 -19.46 8.76
N LYS A 56 3.89 -19.97 9.91
CA LYS A 56 3.10 -20.01 11.15
C LYS A 56 2.85 -18.63 11.74
N THR A 57 3.63 -17.61 11.38
CA THR A 57 3.42 -16.21 11.78
C THR A 57 2.59 -15.47 10.75
N LEU A 58 2.81 -15.74 9.46
CA LEU A 58 2.07 -15.11 8.37
C LEU A 58 0.62 -15.62 8.26
N GLU A 59 0.37 -16.91 8.53
CA GLU A 59 -0.98 -17.47 8.44
C GLU A 59 -1.96 -16.86 9.47
N PRO A 60 -1.61 -16.71 10.77
CA PRO A 60 -2.41 -15.97 11.73
C PRO A 60 -2.62 -14.51 11.33
N PHE A 61 -1.59 -13.85 10.77
CA PHE A 61 -1.69 -12.49 10.23
C PHE A 61 -2.78 -12.41 9.14
N ILE A 62 -2.72 -13.28 8.13
CA ILE A 62 -3.70 -13.32 7.02
C ILE A 62 -5.09 -13.68 7.56
N LYS A 63 -5.17 -14.65 8.48
CA LYS A 63 -6.43 -15.11 9.05
C LYS A 63 -7.06 -14.00 9.89
N TYR A 64 -6.30 -13.33 10.75
CA TYR A 64 -6.75 -12.17 11.51
C TYR A 64 -7.29 -11.09 10.59
N TRP A 65 -6.58 -10.77 9.51
CA TRP A 65 -7.02 -9.81 8.51
C TRP A 65 -8.35 -10.21 7.85
N LYS A 66 -8.47 -11.47 7.42
CA LYS A 66 -9.70 -11.99 6.78
C LYS A 66 -10.89 -12.11 7.74
N THR A 67 -10.64 -12.40 9.02
CA THR A 67 -11.70 -12.66 10.01
C THR A 67 -12.23 -11.36 10.62
N ASN A 68 -11.35 -10.39 10.88
CA ASN A 68 -11.74 -9.10 11.43
C ASN A 68 -12.12 -8.09 10.33
N GLY A 69 -11.73 -8.35 9.09
CA GLY A 69 -12.10 -7.54 7.94
C GLY A 69 -13.32 -8.08 7.22
N GLN A 70 -14.50 -7.48 7.42
CA GLN A 70 -15.66 -7.63 6.51
C GLN A 70 -15.40 -6.93 5.16
N PHE A 71 -14.28 -7.19 4.49
CA PHE A 71 -13.83 -6.37 3.36
C PHE A 71 -13.33 -7.23 2.20
N ASN A 72 -13.77 -6.92 0.98
CA ASN A 72 -13.33 -7.47 -0.31
C ASN A 72 -11.87 -7.10 -0.65
N THR A 73 -10.98 -7.14 0.33
CA THR A 73 -9.56 -6.79 0.18
C THR A 73 -8.81 -8.03 -0.26
N LYS A 74 -8.38 -8.04 -1.53
CA LYS A 74 -7.48 -9.07 -2.04
C LYS A 74 -6.09 -8.86 -1.41
N ILE A 75 -5.69 -9.75 -0.51
CA ILE A 75 -4.29 -9.84 -0.05
C ILE A 75 -3.53 -10.69 -1.08
N ILE A 76 -2.38 -10.18 -1.52
CA ILE A 76 -1.47 -10.85 -2.45
C ILE A 76 -0.11 -10.92 -1.77
N ILE A 77 0.48 -12.10 -1.69
CA ILE A 77 1.80 -12.31 -1.10
C ILE A 77 2.78 -12.61 -2.23
N ILE A 78 3.84 -11.82 -2.30
CA ILE A 78 4.89 -11.94 -3.31
C ILE A 78 6.18 -12.35 -2.59
N PRO A 79 6.79 -13.50 -2.91
CA PRO A 79 7.97 -14.00 -2.20
C PRO A 79 9.28 -13.31 -2.60
N GLU A 80 9.19 -12.28 -3.45
CA GLU A 80 10.32 -11.49 -3.92
C GLU A 80 9.79 -10.14 -4.45
N LEU A 81 10.56 -9.06 -4.33
CA LEU A 81 10.17 -7.80 -4.95
C LEU A 81 10.40 -7.88 -6.47
N THR A 82 9.32 -7.89 -7.25
CA THR A 82 9.38 -7.80 -8.72
C THR A 82 8.74 -6.51 -9.21
N ASP A 83 9.19 -6.07 -10.40
CA ASP A 83 8.64 -4.92 -11.10
C ASP A 83 8.28 -5.30 -12.53
N ASP A 84 6.99 -5.42 -12.82
CA ASP A 84 6.48 -5.78 -14.14
C ASP A 84 5.20 -5.00 -14.47
N GLN A 85 4.91 -4.89 -15.77
CA GLN A 85 3.79 -4.09 -16.28
C GLN A 85 2.42 -4.69 -15.91
N ASN A 86 2.34 -5.99 -15.60
CA ASN A 86 1.08 -6.65 -15.25
C ASN A 86 0.70 -6.40 -13.78
N HIS A 87 1.67 -6.05 -12.93
CA HIS A 87 1.48 -5.79 -11.51
C HIS A 87 1.74 -4.32 -11.16
N PHE A 88 1.09 -3.40 -11.87
CA PHE A 88 1.19 -1.98 -11.58
C PHE A 88 0.70 -1.63 -10.16
N ILE A 89 1.53 -0.90 -9.40
CA ILE A 89 1.25 -0.51 -8.02
C ILE A 89 0.91 0.99 -7.93
N THR A 90 -0.27 1.35 -7.43
CA THR A 90 -0.65 2.75 -7.25
C THR A 90 0.21 3.41 -6.18
N TYR A 91 0.47 2.73 -5.07
CA TYR A 91 1.28 3.28 -3.97
C TYR A 91 2.22 2.24 -3.37
N ASP A 92 3.52 2.54 -3.33
CA ASP A 92 4.57 1.62 -2.89
C ASP A 92 5.29 2.13 -1.63
N ILE A 93 5.15 1.43 -0.51
CA ILE A 93 5.85 1.76 0.75
C ILE A 93 7.01 0.77 0.92
N ARG A 94 8.24 1.25 0.80
CA ARG A 94 9.42 0.37 0.70
C ARG A 94 10.68 0.95 1.36
N PRO A 95 11.65 0.09 1.71
CA PRO A 95 12.97 0.56 2.15
C PRO A 95 13.64 1.40 1.07
N ARG A 96 14.40 2.42 1.48
CA ARG A 96 15.17 3.26 0.56
C ARG A 96 16.18 2.43 -0.21
N GLY A 97 16.26 2.66 -1.53
CA GLY A 97 17.28 2.04 -2.38
C GLY A 97 17.05 0.57 -2.71
N VAL A 98 15.92 -0.03 -2.31
CA VAL A 98 15.57 -1.39 -2.70
C VAL A 98 15.38 -1.46 -4.22
N LYS A 99 15.91 -2.54 -4.82
CA LYS A 99 15.76 -2.84 -6.24
C LYS A 99 14.91 -4.11 -6.41
N PRO A 100 14.10 -4.19 -7.47
CA PRO A 100 13.40 -5.42 -7.77
C PRO A 100 14.40 -6.45 -8.28
N ALA A 101 14.10 -7.73 -8.09
CA ALA A 101 14.98 -8.83 -8.51
C ALA A 101 15.16 -8.92 -10.03
N ASN A 102 14.18 -8.44 -10.79
CA ASN A 102 14.14 -8.58 -12.25
C ASN A 102 14.60 -7.31 -13.02
N LYS A 103 14.96 -6.22 -12.33
CA LYS A 103 15.41 -4.95 -12.97
C LYS A 103 16.38 -4.15 -12.08
N ASP A 104 17.12 -3.23 -12.70
CA ASP A 104 18.04 -2.33 -11.99
C ASP A 104 17.35 -1.18 -11.24
N TYR A 105 16.08 -0.91 -11.56
CA TYR A 105 15.27 0.17 -10.99
C TYR A 105 13.78 -0.18 -11.02
N MET A 106 13.00 0.51 -10.20
CA MET A 106 11.55 0.39 -10.13
C MET A 106 10.88 1.37 -11.11
N GLU A 107 9.89 0.93 -11.89
CA GLU A 107 9.15 1.81 -12.82
C GLU A 107 7.63 1.56 -12.87
N ASN A 108 7.14 0.38 -12.47
CA ASN A 108 5.71 0.04 -12.56
C ASN A 108 4.96 0.42 -11.27
N PHE A 109 5.14 1.65 -10.83
CA PHE A 109 4.38 2.24 -9.73
C PHE A 109 4.06 3.72 -9.96
N ARG A 110 3.00 4.24 -9.33
CA ARG A 110 2.59 5.65 -9.49
C ARG A 110 3.20 6.58 -8.44
N PHE A 111 3.14 6.16 -7.18
CA PHE A 111 3.63 6.93 -6.04
C PHE A 111 4.41 6.01 -5.09
N ALA A 112 5.36 6.57 -4.34
CA ALA A 112 6.11 5.82 -3.35
C ALA A 112 6.33 6.61 -2.07
N TYR A 113 6.56 5.86 -0.99
CA TYR A 113 7.15 6.33 0.25
C TYR A 113 8.35 5.47 0.56
N GLU A 114 9.53 6.08 0.62
CA GLU A 114 10.77 5.39 0.96
C GLU A 114 11.16 5.68 2.40
N TYR A 115 11.51 4.64 3.14
CA TYR A 115 11.93 4.74 4.53
C TYR A 115 13.31 4.15 4.79
N ASP A 116 14.00 4.72 5.77
CA ASP A 116 15.25 4.19 6.31
C ASP A 116 15.00 3.39 7.61
N ASN A 117 13.93 3.74 8.35
CA ASN A 117 13.47 3.04 9.55
C ASN A 117 12.14 2.31 9.27
N PRO A 118 12.03 0.98 9.51
CA PRO A 118 10.78 0.24 9.34
C PRO A 118 9.56 0.83 10.05
N ARG A 119 9.74 1.51 11.19
CA ARG A 119 8.64 2.16 11.90
C ARG A 119 7.98 3.29 11.08
N ASP A 120 8.69 3.86 10.11
CA ASP A 120 8.15 4.88 9.22
C ASP A 120 7.13 4.33 8.20
N ILE A 121 6.90 3.01 8.15
CA ILE A 121 5.77 2.43 7.42
C ILE A 121 4.45 3.11 7.83
N ILE A 122 4.29 3.43 9.13
CA ILE A 122 3.11 4.16 9.64
C ILE A 122 2.99 5.55 9.00
N ASN A 123 4.11 6.25 8.79
CA ASN A 123 4.14 7.53 8.10
C ASN A 123 3.82 7.36 6.61
N GLY A 124 4.31 6.29 5.98
CA GLY A 124 3.96 5.90 4.62
C GLY A 124 2.46 5.67 4.43
N LEU A 125 1.79 5.00 5.38
CA LEU A 125 0.34 4.78 5.35
C LEU A 125 -0.45 6.08 5.43
N LYS A 126 -0.03 7.02 6.29
CA LYS A 126 -0.60 8.36 6.38
C LYS A 126 -0.37 9.16 5.09
N HIS A 127 0.80 9.02 4.47
CA HIS A 127 1.11 9.68 3.20
C HIS A 127 0.31 9.09 2.03
N PHE A 128 0.06 7.78 2.04
CA PHE A 128 -0.83 7.12 1.08
C PHE A 128 -2.23 7.74 1.10
N ILE A 129 -2.84 7.92 2.29
CA ILE A 129 -4.16 8.56 2.43
C ILE A 129 -4.15 9.95 1.80
N LYS A 130 -3.20 10.82 2.20
CA LYS A 130 -3.09 12.19 1.67
C LYS A 130 -2.92 12.21 0.16
N THR A 131 -2.15 11.27 -0.38
CA THR A 131 -1.94 11.13 -1.82
C THR A 131 -3.22 10.71 -2.52
N TYR A 132 -3.95 9.74 -1.96
CA TYR A 132 -5.21 9.28 -2.49
C TYR A 132 -6.27 10.39 -2.50
N GLU A 133 -6.40 11.13 -1.39
CA GLU A 133 -7.31 12.28 -1.28
C GLU A 133 -6.96 13.37 -2.30
N PHE A 134 -5.67 13.67 -2.47
CA PHE A 134 -5.22 14.67 -3.44
C PHE A 134 -5.55 14.27 -4.89
N VAL A 135 -5.28 13.00 -5.24
CA VAL A 135 -5.51 12.48 -6.61
C VAL A 135 -6.99 12.43 -6.96
N ASN A 136 -7.85 12.17 -5.98
CA ASN A 136 -9.30 12.05 -6.17
C ASN A 136 -10.07 13.27 -5.65
N LYS A 137 -9.40 14.40 -5.47
CA LYS A 137 -10.00 15.59 -4.84
C LYS A 137 -11.26 16.07 -5.56
N ASP A 138 -11.29 15.95 -6.88
CA ASP A 138 -12.39 16.45 -7.70
C ASP A 138 -13.64 15.55 -7.54
N GLU A 139 -13.45 14.25 -7.29
CA GLU A 139 -14.56 13.34 -6.98
C GLU A 139 -14.97 13.35 -5.50
N LEU A 140 -14.00 13.53 -4.59
CA LEU A 140 -14.24 13.56 -3.14
C LEU A 140 -14.85 14.88 -2.67
N ASN A 141 -14.41 15.99 -3.27
CA ASN A 141 -14.87 17.33 -2.97
C ASN A 141 -14.98 18.14 -4.27
N PRO A 142 -16.07 17.96 -5.03
CA PRO A 142 -16.24 18.62 -6.31
C PRO A 142 -16.35 20.13 -6.13
N GLU A 143 -15.24 20.85 -6.36
CA GLU A 143 -15.26 22.29 -6.45
C GLU A 143 -16.00 22.74 -7.72
N PRO A 144 -16.71 23.87 -7.70
CA PRO A 144 -17.31 24.42 -8.91
C PRO A 144 -16.24 24.72 -9.95
N ILE A 145 -16.35 24.08 -11.12
CA ILE A 145 -15.39 24.19 -12.23
C ILE A 145 -15.21 25.67 -12.60
N ARG A 146 -14.04 26.24 -12.24
CA ARG A 146 -13.67 27.60 -12.65
C ARG A 146 -13.41 27.58 -14.15
N LYS A 147 -14.33 28.15 -14.95
CA LYS A 147 -14.11 28.36 -16.38
C LYS A 147 -12.86 29.23 -16.56
N GLN A 148 -11.79 28.64 -17.09
CA GLN A 148 -10.58 29.37 -17.44
C GLN A 148 -10.94 30.37 -18.54
N LYS A 149 -10.81 31.67 -18.27
CA LYS A 149 -10.84 32.68 -19.32
C LYS A 149 -9.61 32.48 -20.20
N ARG A 150 -9.81 32.11 -21.47
CA ARG A 150 -8.81 32.34 -22.50
C ARG A 150 -8.78 33.85 -22.74
N ASN A 151 -7.58 34.44 -22.71
CA ASN A 151 -7.37 35.72 -23.36
C ASN A 151 -7.17 35.39 -24.84
N ASP A 152 -8.18 35.68 -25.66
CA ASP A 152 -8.01 35.80 -27.12
C ASP A 152 -7.21 37.07 -27.45
#